data_AF-A0A6A6MDP1-F1
#
_entry.id   AF-A0A6A6MDP1-F1
#
_cell.length_a   1.000
_cell.length_b   1.000
_cell.length_c   1.000
_cell.angle_alpha   90.00
_cell.angle_beta   90.00
_cell.angle_gamma   90.00
#
_symmetry.space_group_name_H-M   'P 1'
#
loop_
_entity.id
_entity.type
_entity.pdbx_description
1 polymer ?
#
loop_
_entity_poly.entity_id
_entity_poly.type
_entity_poly.pdbx_seq_one_letter_code
_entity_poly.pdbx_strand_id
1 'polypeptide(L)'
;MILMWLVRIHSVSEAEEKKYLDSFSVISLVLAAYLMIIIILEHVFSFQFSVRVVAFILLILLLVLPLFVAIKAREKNSDIISERNHLVDESKLLARHGATGYRSLPGDPEGDNCLQNDEDVNLLQAACTVDFWILFLAMACGMGSGLATVNNMGQVGGSLGYASFETNTLISLWSIWNFLGRFGAGYVSDYFLHARGWARPLFMFITLAGMTIGHLVIASGLPGALYAGSVLVGVCYGSQWSLMPTIASEIFGVRHMGTIFNTITIASPVGSYIFSVRVVGYIYDREASGEGITCTGTHCFMLSFLIMASATFLGALAAFGLFLRTKCFYNRIVLRRLQHSMRERP
;
A
#
# COMPACT_ATOMS: atom_id res chain seq x y z
N MET A 1 -14.47 -15.53 -1.74
CA MET A 1 -15.18 -15.45 -3.03
C MET A 1 -16.70 -15.24 -2.93
N ILE A 2 -17.35 -15.39 -1.77
CA ILE A 2 -18.82 -15.27 -1.64
C ILE A 2 -19.33 -13.80 -1.73
N LEU A 3 -18.46 -12.80 -1.57
CA LEU A 3 -18.85 -11.37 -1.63
C LEU A 3 -18.66 -10.69 -3.00
N MET A 4 -18.15 -11.38 -4.03
CA MET A 4 -17.92 -10.75 -5.35
C MET A 4 -19.22 -10.34 -6.06
N TRP A 5 -20.38 -10.82 -5.62
CA TRP A 5 -21.69 -10.40 -6.13
C TRP A 5 -22.04 -8.93 -5.82
N LEU A 6 -21.34 -8.30 -4.86
CA LEU A 6 -21.55 -6.89 -4.50
C LEU A 6 -20.70 -5.91 -5.33
N VAL A 7 -19.76 -6.39 -6.14
CA VAL A 7 -18.90 -5.52 -6.95
C VAL A 7 -19.54 -5.33 -8.33
N ARG A 8 -20.40 -4.31 -8.44
CA ARG A 8 -20.91 -3.84 -9.73
C ARG A 8 -20.02 -2.66 -10.18
N ILE A 9 -19.37 -2.82 -11.34
CA ILE A 9 -18.54 -1.78 -11.95
C ILE A 9 -19.49 -0.74 -12.55
N HIS A 10 -19.41 0.51 -12.07
CA HIS A 10 -20.30 1.60 -12.50
C HIS A 10 -19.50 2.61 -13.32
N SER A 11 -20.06 3.09 -14.43
CA SER A 11 -19.51 4.20 -15.21
C SER A 11 -20.05 5.53 -14.65
N VAL A 12 -19.43 6.03 -13.58
CA VAL A 12 -19.73 7.37 -13.03
C VAL A 12 -18.84 8.41 -13.74
N SER A 13 -19.26 9.67 -13.79
CA SER A 13 -18.43 10.78 -14.29
C SER A 13 -17.18 10.92 -13.42
N GLU A 14 -15.98 10.93 -14.03
CA GLU A 14 -14.69 11.01 -13.35
C GLU A 14 -14.61 12.20 -12.36
N ALA A 15 -15.30 13.30 -12.66
CA ALA A 15 -15.32 14.50 -11.82
C ALA A 15 -16.08 14.29 -10.50
N GLU A 16 -17.16 13.52 -10.50
CA GLU A 16 -17.93 13.24 -9.28
C GLU A 16 -17.23 12.22 -8.40
N GLU A 17 -16.62 11.20 -9.01
CA GLU A 17 -15.83 10.18 -8.30
C GLU A 17 -14.65 10.83 -7.55
N LYS A 18 -13.91 11.71 -8.24
CA LYS A 18 -12.80 12.46 -7.63
C LYS A 18 -13.22 13.25 -6.40
N LYS A 19 -14.39 13.92 -6.43
CA LYS A 19 -14.89 14.71 -5.30
C LYS A 19 -15.12 13.86 -4.05
N TYR A 20 -15.68 12.66 -4.20
CA TYR A 20 -15.88 11.74 -3.08
C TYR A 20 -14.54 11.22 -2.57
N LEU A 21 -13.62 10.82 -3.46
CA LEU A 21 -12.28 10.37 -3.11
C LEU A 21 -11.47 11.43 -2.35
N ASP A 22 -11.53 12.69 -2.79
CA ASP A 22 -10.90 13.83 -2.11
C ASP A 22 -11.51 14.02 -0.69
N SER A 23 -12.82 13.85 -0.56
CA SER A 23 -13.51 13.94 0.74
C SER A 23 -13.09 12.82 1.69
N PHE A 24 -13.02 11.57 1.22
CA PHE A 24 -12.49 10.43 1.98
C PHE A 24 -11.05 10.67 2.43
N SER A 25 -10.22 11.22 1.53
CA SER A 25 -8.82 11.52 1.78
C SER A 25 -8.65 12.56 2.89
N VAL A 26 -9.41 13.66 2.84
CA VAL A 26 -9.40 14.70 3.87
C VAL A 26 -9.83 14.15 5.23
N ILE A 27 -10.92 13.38 5.29
CA ILE A 27 -11.40 12.78 6.55
C ILE A 27 -10.34 11.84 7.14
N SER A 28 -9.68 11.02 6.30
CA SER A 28 -8.63 10.10 6.75
C SER A 28 -7.41 10.84 7.31
N LEU A 29 -7.00 11.95 6.69
CA LEU A 29 -5.92 12.80 7.20
C LEU A 29 -6.28 13.48 8.52
N VAL A 30 -7.51 13.98 8.65
CA VAL A 30 -8.01 14.56 9.91
C VAL A 30 -8.00 13.52 11.04
N LEU A 31 -8.46 12.30 10.75
CA LEU A 31 -8.44 11.20 11.71
C LEU A 31 -7.01 10.85 12.14
N ALA A 32 -6.07 10.78 11.21
CA ALA A 32 -4.67 10.50 11.52
C ALA A 32 -4.01 11.61 12.36
N ALA A 33 -4.28 12.88 12.03
CA ALA A 33 -3.82 14.02 12.81
C ALA A 33 -4.42 14.02 14.23
N TYR A 34 -5.71 13.72 14.35
CA TYR A 34 -6.39 13.58 15.63
C TYR A 34 -5.74 12.49 16.51
N LEU A 35 -5.51 11.29 15.95
CA LEU A 35 -4.86 10.20 16.66
C LEU A 35 -3.43 10.57 17.09
N MET A 36 -2.67 11.23 16.21
CA MET A 36 -1.31 11.68 16.53
C MET A 36 -1.30 12.64 17.72
N ILE A 37 -2.19 13.64 17.71
CA ILE A 37 -2.31 14.62 18.79
C ILE A 37 -2.66 13.93 20.11
N ILE A 38 -3.66 13.04 20.09
CA ILE A 38 -4.08 12.31 21.31
C ILE A 38 -2.97 11.42 21.86
N ILE A 39 -2.26 10.67 21.01
CA ILE A 39 -1.17 9.79 21.44
C ILE A 39 -0.02 10.60 22.07
N ILE A 40 0.37 11.72 21.46
CA ILE A 40 1.44 12.58 21.99
C ILE A 40 0.99 13.22 23.31
N LEU A 41 -0.24 13.74 23.39
CA LEU A 41 -0.75 14.35 24.61
C LEU A 41 -0.90 13.34 25.75
N GLU A 42 -1.35 12.12 25.47
CA GLU A 42 -1.46 11.06 26.48
C GLU A 42 -0.07 10.67 27.02
N HIS A 43 0.94 10.61 26.16
CA HIS A 43 2.32 10.37 26.57
C HIS A 43 2.89 11.45 27.49
N VAL A 44 2.56 12.73 27.24
CA VAL A 44 3.08 13.86 28.05
C VAL A 44 2.27 14.08 29.33
N PHE A 45 0.94 14.02 29.26
CA PHE A 45 0.06 14.50 30.34
C PHE A 45 -0.68 13.41 31.11
N SER A 46 -0.57 12.13 30.73
CA SER A 46 -1.24 10.99 31.39
C SER A 46 -2.74 11.24 31.66
N PHE A 47 -3.57 11.01 30.65
CA PHE A 47 -5.00 11.35 30.72
C PHE A 47 -5.77 10.59 31.81
N GLN A 48 -6.60 11.33 32.56
CA GLN A 48 -7.64 10.76 33.42
C GLN A 48 -8.70 10.01 32.60
N PHE A 49 -9.38 9.05 33.24
CA PHE A 49 -10.37 8.18 32.61
C PHE A 49 -11.44 8.95 31.81
N SER A 50 -11.98 10.04 32.36
CA SER A 50 -13.01 10.85 31.68
C SER A 50 -12.53 11.44 30.35
N VAL A 51 -11.28 11.92 30.29
CA VAL A 51 -10.70 12.46 29.04
C VAL A 51 -10.54 11.37 28.00
N ARG A 52 -10.14 10.15 28.42
CA ARG A 52 -10.03 8.99 27.52
C ARG A 52 -11.39 8.59 26.95
N VAL A 53 -12.45 8.61 27.76
CA VAL A 53 -13.81 8.31 27.30
C VAL A 53 -14.28 9.34 26.27
N VAL A 54 -14.07 10.64 26.52
CA VAL A 54 -14.44 11.69 25.57
C VAL A 54 -13.65 11.57 24.27
N ALA A 55 -12.33 11.33 24.35
CA ALA A 55 -11.50 11.12 23.17
C ALA A 55 -11.96 9.89 22.37
N PHE A 56 -12.31 8.80 23.04
CA PHE A 56 -12.86 7.61 22.38
C PHE A 56 -14.19 7.89 21.67
N ILE A 57 -15.12 8.63 22.30
CA ILE A 57 -16.39 9.00 21.66
C ILE A 57 -16.15 9.85 20.41
N LEU A 58 -15.24 10.83 20.49
CA LEU A 58 -14.87 11.66 19.34
C LEU A 58 -14.23 10.84 18.22
N LEU A 59 -13.39 9.86 18.56
CA LEU A 59 -12.81 8.93 17.59
C LEU A 59 -13.90 8.13 16.85
N ILE A 60 -14.86 7.58 17.58
CA ILE A 60 -15.99 6.83 16.98
C ILE A 60 -16.79 7.74 16.05
N LEU A 61 -17.07 8.98 16.46
CA LEU A 61 -17.76 9.95 15.59
C LEU A 61 -16.99 10.20 14.29
N LEU A 62 -15.68 10.44 14.38
CA LEU A 62 -14.81 10.64 13.22
C LEU A 62 -14.75 9.39 12.32
N LEU A 63 -14.79 8.18 12.87
CA LEU A 63 -14.82 6.93 12.12
C LEU A 63 -16.14 6.69 11.38
N VAL A 64 -17.25 7.30 11.83
CA VAL A 64 -18.55 7.22 11.14
C VAL A 64 -18.61 8.15 9.92
N LEU A 65 -17.83 9.23 9.88
CA LEU A 65 -17.84 10.18 8.75
C LEU A 65 -17.55 9.52 7.38
N PRO A 66 -16.51 8.68 7.21
CA PRO A 66 -16.28 7.97 5.96
C PRO A 66 -17.45 7.08 5.53
N LEU A 67 -18.10 6.40 6.50
CA LEU A 67 -19.27 5.57 6.21
C LEU A 67 -20.44 6.41 5.69
N PHE A 68 -20.66 7.58 6.29
CA PHE A 68 -21.68 8.51 5.83
C PHE A 68 -21.42 8.99 4.40
N VAL A 69 -20.17 9.33 4.06
CA VAL A 69 -19.78 9.70 2.69
C VAL A 69 -20.01 8.52 1.72
N ALA A 70 -19.70 7.28 2.12
CA ALA A 70 -19.93 6.09 1.32
C ALA A 70 -21.41 5.85 1.02
N ILE A 71 -22.27 5.98 2.04
CA ILE A 71 -23.72 5.83 1.91
C ILE A 71 -24.28 6.91 0.97
N LYS A 72 -23.89 8.17 1.16
CA LYS A 72 -24.31 9.29 0.31
C LYS A 72 -23.85 9.13 -1.14
N ALA A 73 -22.64 8.61 -1.37
CA ALA A 73 -22.15 8.31 -2.71
C ALA A 73 -22.97 7.19 -3.37
N ARG A 74 -23.37 6.16 -2.60
CA ARG A 74 -24.22 5.05 -3.08
C ARG A 74 -25.63 5.50 -3.44
N GLU A 75 -26.26 6.31 -2.59
CA GLU A 75 -27.62 6.85 -2.83
C GLU A 75 -27.65 7.69 -4.10
N LYS A 76 -26.75 8.67 -4.22
CA LYS A 76 -26.68 9.51 -5.42
C LYS A 76 -26.43 8.70 -6.70
N ASN A 77 -25.61 7.66 -6.63
CA ASN A 77 -25.38 6.79 -7.79
C ASN A 77 -26.63 5.96 -8.14
N SER A 78 -27.41 5.54 -7.14
CA SER A 78 -28.70 4.87 -7.37
C SER A 78 -29.70 5.77 -8.11
N ASP A 79 -29.75 7.05 -7.75
CA ASP A 79 -30.63 8.04 -8.39
C ASP A 79 -30.26 8.25 -9.87
N ILE A 80 -28.96 8.41 -10.17
CA ILE A 80 -28.44 8.56 -11.55
C ILE A 80 -28.78 7.34 -12.42
N ILE A 81 -28.68 6.12 -11.87
CA ILE A 81 -29.01 4.88 -12.60
C ILE A 81 -30.51 4.82 -12.89
N SER A 82 -31.35 5.24 -11.95
CA SER A 82 -32.80 5.32 -12.14
C SER A 82 -33.15 6.27 -13.28
N GLU A 83 -32.60 7.48 -13.29
CA GLU A 83 -32.80 8.46 -14.37
C GLU A 83 -32.28 7.95 -15.73
N ARG A 84 -31.10 7.33 -15.77
CA ARG A 84 -30.55 6.76 -17.02
C ARG A 84 -31.42 5.63 -17.56
N ASN A 85 -31.92 4.74 -16.71
CA ASN A 85 -32.80 3.66 -17.14
C ASN A 85 -34.12 4.21 -17.71
N HIS A 86 -34.67 5.28 -17.14
CA HIS A 86 -35.84 5.98 -17.69
C HIS A 86 -35.56 6.60 -19.07
N LEU A 87 -34.42 7.28 -19.25
CA LEU A 87 -34.01 7.86 -20.54
C LEU A 87 -33.69 6.80 -21.62
N VAL A 88 -33.15 5.64 -21.22
CA VAL A 88 -32.89 4.52 -22.14
C VAL A 88 -34.20 3.84 -22.57
N ASP A 89 -35.21 3.78 -21.70
CA ASP A 89 -36.52 3.24 -22.05
C ASP A 89 -37.28 4.16 -23.01
N GLU A 90 -37.18 5.48 -22.80
CA GLU A 90 -37.75 6.50 -23.68
C GLU A 90 -37.06 6.56 -25.06
N SER A 91 -35.73 6.44 -25.10
CA SER A 91 -34.95 6.39 -26.35
C SER A 91 -35.10 5.07 -27.13
N LYS A 92 -35.30 3.93 -26.45
CA LYS A 92 -35.64 2.65 -27.11
C LYS A 92 -37.00 2.67 -27.80
N LEU A 93 -37.94 3.50 -27.32
CA LEU A 93 -39.22 3.76 -27.98
C LEU A 93 -39.06 4.58 -29.28
N LEU A 94 -38.06 5.46 -29.34
CA LEU A 94 -37.75 6.29 -30.52
C LEU A 94 -36.80 5.61 -31.53
N ALA A 95 -35.94 4.68 -31.09
CA ALA A 95 -34.92 4.04 -31.93
C ALA A 95 -35.45 2.89 -32.83
N ARG A 96 -36.76 2.63 -32.86
CA ARG A 96 -37.36 1.58 -33.71
C ARG A 96 -37.41 1.92 -35.21
N HIS A 97 -36.83 3.05 -35.65
CA HIS A 97 -36.92 3.57 -37.03
C HIS A 97 -35.60 3.89 -37.76
N GLY A 98 -34.45 3.33 -37.36
CA GLY A 98 -33.23 3.53 -38.16
C GLY A 98 -32.08 2.59 -37.83
N ALA A 99 -31.85 1.59 -38.68
CA ALA A 99 -30.62 0.82 -38.70
C ALA A 99 -29.56 1.56 -39.55
N THR A 100 -28.29 1.54 -39.13
CA THR A 100 -27.15 1.07 -39.95
C THR A 100 -25.78 1.31 -39.28
N GLY A 101 -24.98 0.24 -39.20
CA GLY A 101 -23.54 0.22 -39.49
C GLY A 101 -22.56 0.90 -38.52
N TYR A 102 -21.84 0.10 -37.72
CA TYR A 102 -20.48 0.45 -37.30
C TYR A 102 -19.48 -0.56 -37.88
N ARG A 103 -18.54 -0.01 -38.65
CA ARG A 103 -17.52 -0.68 -39.44
C ARG A 103 -16.27 -0.86 -38.57
N SER A 104 -15.87 -2.09 -38.33
CA SER A 104 -14.56 -2.45 -37.80
C SER A 104 -13.49 -2.11 -38.85
N LEU A 105 -12.39 -1.45 -38.44
CA LEU A 105 -11.21 -1.23 -39.27
C LEU A 105 -9.97 -1.90 -38.63
N PRO A 106 -8.98 -2.29 -39.45
CA PRO A 106 -8.08 -3.40 -39.19
C PRO A 106 -6.84 -2.97 -38.41
N GLY A 107 -6.21 -3.95 -37.75
CA GLY A 107 -4.86 -3.80 -37.21
C GLY A 107 -3.83 -3.61 -38.31
N ASP A 108 -2.82 -2.81 -38.01
CA ASP A 108 -1.62 -2.69 -38.85
C ASP A 108 -0.51 -3.59 -38.27
N PRO A 109 0.18 -4.39 -39.10
CA PRO A 109 1.18 -5.35 -38.67
C PRO A 109 2.57 -4.79 -38.93
N GLU A 110 3.29 -4.35 -37.90
CA GLU A 110 4.75 -4.25 -38.00
C GLU A 110 5.42 -4.28 -36.63
N GLY A 111 6.48 -5.07 -36.57
CA GLY A 111 6.95 -5.75 -35.36
C GLY A 111 7.49 -4.84 -34.26
N ASP A 112 7.23 -5.26 -33.03
CA ASP A 112 8.17 -5.02 -31.94
C ASP A 112 7.99 -6.12 -30.87
N ASN A 113 9.09 -6.75 -30.45
CA ASN A 113 9.13 -7.81 -29.44
C ASN A 113 8.72 -7.32 -28.02
N CYS A 114 8.11 -6.14 -27.93
CA CYS A 114 7.58 -5.51 -26.73
C CYS A 114 6.03 -5.57 -26.67
N LEU A 115 5.41 -6.46 -27.46
CA LEU A 115 3.99 -6.83 -27.34
C LEU A 115 3.84 -7.91 -26.26
N GLN A 116 3.64 -7.51 -25.00
CA GLN A 116 2.87 -8.36 -24.10
C GLN A 116 1.40 -7.95 -24.25
N ASN A 117 0.58 -8.96 -24.53
CA ASN A 117 -0.85 -8.90 -24.83
C ASN A 117 -1.59 -7.97 -23.86
N ASP A 118 -2.53 -7.18 -24.40
CA ASP A 118 -3.70 -6.63 -23.68
C ASP A 118 -4.65 -7.75 -23.17
N GLU A 119 -4.14 -8.98 -22.96
CA GLU A 119 -4.89 -10.09 -22.41
C GLU A 119 -4.77 -10.07 -20.89
N ASP A 120 -5.92 -9.95 -20.25
CA ASP A 120 -6.07 -10.12 -18.81
C ASP A 120 -5.39 -11.42 -18.33
N VAL A 121 -4.29 -11.27 -17.60
CA VAL A 121 -3.49 -12.39 -17.12
C VAL A 121 -4.25 -13.10 -16.00
N ASN A 122 -4.38 -14.43 -16.06
CA ASN A 122 -4.92 -15.20 -14.94
C ASN A 122 -3.82 -15.52 -13.92
N LEU A 123 -4.19 -16.00 -12.72
CA LEU A 123 -3.21 -16.26 -11.65
C LEU A 123 -2.10 -17.23 -12.07
N LEU A 124 -2.44 -18.33 -12.74
CA LEU A 124 -1.45 -19.33 -13.12
C LEU A 124 -0.45 -18.77 -14.13
N GLN A 125 -0.96 -18.01 -15.10
CA GLN A 125 -0.14 -17.34 -16.09
C GLN A 125 0.74 -16.27 -15.43
N ALA A 126 0.20 -15.49 -14.48
CA ALA A 126 0.98 -14.52 -13.71
C ALA A 126 2.09 -15.22 -12.90
N ALA A 127 1.79 -16.31 -12.20
CA ALA A 127 2.76 -17.09 -11.43
C ALA A 127 3.87 -17.74 -12.29
N CYS A 128 3.64 -17.92 -13.60
CA CYS A 128 4.67 -18.36 -14.53
C CYS A 128 5.60 -17.23 -15.00
N THR A 129 5.29 -15.96 -14.68
CA THR A 129 6.13 -14.81 -15.08
C THR A 129 7.25 -14.55 -14.08
N VAL A 130 8.38 -14.05 -14.57
CA VAL A 130 9.48 -13.59 -13.72
C VAL A 130 9.08 -12.36 -12.89
N ASP A 131 8.24 -11.48 -13.45
CA ASP A 131 7.80 -10.25 -12.79
C ASP A 131 6.99 -10.54 -11.53
N PHE A 132 6.19 -11.61 -11.53
CA PHE A 132 5.47 -12.07 -10.34
C PHE A 132 6.41 -12.46 -9.20
N TRP A 133 7.46 -13.23 -9.49
CA TRP A 133 8.40 -13.68 -8.46
C TRP A 133 9.35 -12.58 -7.99
N ILE A 134 9.75 -11.66 -8.87
CA ILE A 134 10.48 -10.45 -8.46
C ILE A 134 9.64 -9.63 -7.48
N LEU A 135 8.37 -9.41 -7.82
CA LEU A 135 7.44 -8.67 -6.98
C LEU A 135 7.16 -9.42 -5.67
N PHE A 136 6.95 -10.75 -5.71
CA PHE A 136 6.80 -11.59 -4.51
C PHE A 136 8.01 -11.49 -3.58
N LEU A 137 9.23 -11.62 -4.12
CA LEU A 137 10.47 -11.53 -3.35
C LEU A 137 10.62 -10.16 -2.68
N ALA A 138 10.44 -9.08 -3.44
CA ALA A 138 10.57 -7.73 -2.91
C ALA A 138 9.59 -7.46 -1.76
N MET A 139 8.45 -8.14 -1.76
CA MET A 139 7.38 -7.96 -0.78
C MET A 139 7.53 -8.88 0.42
N ALA A 140 8.09 -10.08 0.24
CA ALA A 140 8.55 -10.91 1.34
C ALA A 140 9.63 -10.16 2.14
N CYS A 141 10.57 -9.54 1.45
CA CYS A 141 11.61 -8.72 2.06
C CYS A 141 11.04 -7.46 2.73
N GLY A 142 10.27 -6.65 2.00
CA GLY A 142 9.72 -5.38 2.50
C GLY A 142 8.61 -5.56 3.53
N MET A 143 7.48 -6.15 3.14
CA MET A 143 6.36 -6.31 4.09
C MET A 143 6.68 -7.28 5.21
N GLY A 144 7.43 -8.36 4.93
CA GLY A 144 7.81 -9.33 5.96
C GLY A 144 8.71 -8.74 7.04
N SER A 145 9.76 -7.99 6.67
CA SER A 145 10.65 -7.35 7.67
C SER A 145 9.96 -6.22 8.43
N GLY A 146 9.06 -5.48 7.78
CA GLY A 146 8.26 -4.42 8.43
C GLY A 146 7.31 -5.02 9.47
N LEU A 147 6.63 -6.11 9.11
CA LEU A 147 5.76 -6.84 10.03
C LEU A 147 6.57 -7.48 11.18
N ALA A 148 7.75 -8.03 10.89
CA ALA A 148 8.65 -8.54 11.93
C ALA A 148 9.13 -7.45 12.89
N THR A 149 9.44 -6.25 12.40
CA THR A 149 9.86 -5.12 13.23
C THR A 149 8.78 -4.75 14.25
N VAL A 150 7.51 -4.60 13.82
CA VAL A 150 6.43 -4.26 14.75
C VAL A 150 6.10 -5.41 15.71
N ASN A 151 6.13 -6.67 15.23
CA ASN A 151 5.84 -7.84 16.07
C ASN A 151 6.85 -8.03 17.21
N ASN A 152 8.10 -7.60 17.02
CA ASN A 152 9.15 -7.73 18.04
C ASN A 152 9.51 -6.40 18.71
N MET A 153 8.77 -5.31 18.44
CA MET A 153 9.08 -3.98 18.97
C MET A 153 9.13 -3.97 20.51
N GLY A 154 8.25 -4.74 21.16
CA GLY A 154 8.24 -4.89 22.62
C GLY A 154 9.51 -5.54 23.17
N GLN A 155 9.99 -6.62 22.54
CA GLN A 155 11.22 -7.30 22.95
C GLN A 155 12.46 -6.43 22.72
N VAL A 156 12.53 -5.78 21.55
CA VAL A 156 13.62 -4.85 21.21
C VAL A 156 13.65 -3.68 22.17
N GLY A 157 12.51 -3.05 22.45
CA GLY A 157 12.42 -1.95 23.41
C GLY A 157 12.81 -2.38 24.82
N GLY A 158 12.35 -3.54 25.29
CA GLY A 158 12.73 -4.09 26.59
C GLY A 158 14.25 -4.31 26.72
N SER A 159 14.91 -4.83 25.68
CA SER A 159 16.37 -5.01 25.67
C SER A 159 17.14 -3.68 25.77
N LEU A 160 16.56 -2.58 25.30
CA LEU A 160 17.12 -1.23 25.38
C LEU A 160 16.74 -0.48 26.66
N GLY A 161 15.96 -1.10 27.56
CA GLY A 161 15.50 -0.51 28.81
C GLY A 161 14.29 0.41 28.67
N TYR A 162 13.57 0.40 27.55
CA TYR A 162 12.29 1.12 27.41
C TYR A 162 11.23 0.49 28.31
N ALA A 163 10.43 1.32 28.96
CA ALA A 163 9.25 0.88 29.69
C ALA A 163 8.17 0.38 28.72
N SER A 164 7.27 -0.51 29.19
CA SER A 164 6.16 -1.03 28.40
C SER A 164 5.24 0.06 27.85
N PHE A 165 5.07 1.16 28.60
CA PHE A 165 4.30 2.31 28.13
C PHE A 165 4.94 2.99 26.91
N GLU A 166 6.27 3.21 26.93
CA GLU A 166 6.99 3.85 25.83
C GLU A 166 6.97 2.99 24.55
N THR A 167 7.11 1.67 24.70
CA THR A 167 6.99 0.73 23.57
C THR A 167 5.58 0.68 23.01
N ASN A 168 4.54 0.74 23.84
CA ASN A 168 3.15 0.83 23.38
C ASN A 168 2.88 2.15 22.63
N THR A 169 3.47 3.26 23.08
CA THR A 169 3.41 4.54 22.35
C THR A 169 4.11 4.44 21.00
N LEU A 170 5.29 3.80 20.92
CA LEU A 170 5.98 3.54 19.66
C LEU A 170 5.13 2.72 18.68
N ILE A 171 4.49 1.65 19.15
CA ILE A 171 3.60 0.82 18.31
C ILE A 171 2.37 1.62 17.84
N SER A 172 1.85 2.51 18.68
CA SER A 172 0.75 3.41 18.31
C SER A 172 1.18 4.41 17.24
N LEU A 173 2.36 5.03 17.40
CA LEU A 173 2.95 5.94 16.42
C LEU A 173 3.29 5.22 15.10
N TRP A 174 3.75 3.97 15.15
CA TRP A 174 3.99 3.14 13.96
C TRP A 174 2.73 3.06 13.07
N SER A 175 1.54 2.94 13.67
CA SER A 175 0.29 2.89 12.90
C SER A 175 0.03 4.20 12.14
N ILE A 176 0.41 5.34 12.70
CA ILE A 176 0.30 6.65 12.03
C ILE A 176 1.32 6.76 10.89
N TRP A 177 2.58 6.39 11.13
CA TRP A 177 3.60 6.40 10.08
C TRP A 177 3.27 5.44 8.95
N ASN A 178 2.70 4.28 9.26
CA ASN A 178 2.17 3.34 8.28
C ASN A 178 1.05 3.95 7.43
N PHE A 179 0.09 4.62 8.07
CA PHE A 179 -0.99 5.32 7.37
C PHE A 179 -0.44 6.41 6.44
N LEU A 180 0.46 7.28 6.94
CA LEU A 180 1.07 8.34 6.15
C LEU A 180 1.89 7.78 4.99
N GLY A 181 2.59 6.67 5.20
CA GLY A 181 3.31 5.96 4.14
C GLY A 181 2.41 5.42 3.04
N ARG A 182 1.26 4.81 3.42
CA ARG A 182 0.24 4.32 2.48
C ARG A 182 -0.33 5.45 1.65
N PHE A 183 -0.84 6.48 2.33
CA PHE A 183 -1.47 7.63 1.72
C PHE A 183 -0.48 8.41 0.84
N GLY A 184 0.68 8.75 1.40
CA GLY A 184 1.71 9.51 0.74
C GLY A 184 2.25 8.82 -0.50
N ALA A 185 2.67 7.55 -0.41
CA ALA A 185 3.21 6.85 -1.57
C ALA A 185 2.16 6.59 -2.66
N GLY A 186 0.90 6.35 -2.29
CA GLY A 186 -0.20 6.26 -3.25
C GLY A 186 -0.32 7.55 -4.06
N TYR A 187 -0.57 8.67 -3.37
CA TYR A 187 -0.74 9.98 -3.99
C TYR A 187 0.50 10.46 -4.77
N VAL A 188 1.69 10.32 -4.18
CA VAL A 188 2.95 10.73 -4.82
C VAL A 188 3.21 9.88 -6.06
N SER A 189 3.04 8.55 -6.00
CA SER A 189 3.27 7.70 -7.17
C SER A 189 2.27 7.97 -8.30
N ASP A 190 1.00 8.24 -7.97
CA ASP A 190 0.01 8.71 -8.94
C ASP A 190 0.43 10.02 -9.58
N TYR A 191 0.74 11.03 -8.75
CA TYR A 191 1.12 12.35 -9.22
C TYR A 191 2.30 12.30 -10.19
N PHE A 192 3.37 11.58 -9.85
CA PHE A 192 4.55 11.47 -10.71
C PHE A 192 4.34 10.59 -11.94
N LEU A 193 3.49 9.57 -11.86
CA LEU A 193 3.07 8.82 -13.04
C LEU A 193 2.32 9.74 -14.02
N HIS A 194 1.42 10.60 -13.53
CA HIS A 194 0.64 11.52 -14.35
C HIS A 194 1.45 12.72 -14.86
N ALA A 195 2.31 13.30 -14.02
CA ALA A 195 3.06 14.52 -14.35
C ALA A 195 4.34 14.25 -15.13
N ARG A 196 5.03 13.14 -14.85
CA ARG A 196 6.38 12.84 -15.40
C ARG A 196 6.51 11.47 -16.05
N GLY A 197 5.46 10.65 -16.02
CA GLY A 197 5.51 9.30 -16.58
C GLY A 197 6.40 8.32 -15.81
N TRP A 198 6.69 8.59 -14.54
CA TRP A 198 7.58 7.74 -13.75
C TRP A 198 6.91 6.41 -13.41
N ALA A 199 7.62 5.31 -13.67
CA ALA A 199 7.14 3.96 -13.37
C ALA A 199 7.03 3.74 -11.85
N ARG A 200 5.91 3.18 -11.39
CA ARG A 200 5.67 2.94 -9.96
C ARG A 200 6.68 2.03 -9.25
N PRO A 201 7.28 1.01 -9.91
CA PRO A 201 8.36 0.23 -9.33
C PRO A 201 9.57 1.07 -8.88
N LEU A 202 9.77 2.28 -9.43
CA LEU A 202 10.79 3.21 -8.93
C LEU A 202 10.48 3.68 -7.50
N PHE A 203 9.22 4.00 -7.18
CA PHE A 203 8.82 4.36 -5.83
C PHE A 203 8.94 3.18 -4.87
N MET A 204 8.67 1.97 -5.34
CA MET A 204 8.90 0.74 -4.59
C MET A 204 10.39 0.56 -4.25
N PHE A 205 11.28 0.78 -5.22
CA PHE A 205 12.72 0.78 -4.99
C PHE A 205 13.15 1.83 -3.94
N ILE A 206 12.73 3.09 -4.10
CA ILE A 206 13.08 4.19 -3.19
C ILE A 206 12.63 3.88 -1.76
N THR A 207 11.41 3.36 -1.61
CA THR A 207 10.85 3.05 -0.30
C THR A 207 11.52 1.83 0.35
N LEU A 208 11.90 0.80 -0.41
CA LEU A 208 12.68 -0.33 0.11
C LEU A 208 14.14 0.06 0.47
N ALA A 209 14.75 0.97 -0.30
CA ALA A 209 16.04 1.55 0.04
C ALA A 209 15.96 2.37 1.34
N GLY A 210 14.92 3.21 1.48
CA GLY A 210 14.62 3.91 2.73
C GLY A 210 14.40 2.96 3.91
N MET A 211 13.71 1.84 3.67
CA MET A 211 13.50 0.81 4.68
C MET A 211 14.80 0.12 5.11
N THR A 212 15.74 -0.07 4.18
CA THR A 212 17.08 -0.58 4.47
C THR A 212 17.79 0.36 5.47
N ILE A 213 17.75 1.67 5.19
CA ILE A 213 18.30 2.69 6.08
C ILE A 213 17.61 2.63 7.45
N GLY A 214 16.28 2.50 7.48
CA GLY A 214 15.51 2.36 8.72
C GLY A 214 15.97 1.18 9.58
N HIS A 215 16.17 0.01 9.00
CA HIS A 215 16.70 -1.15 9.73
C HIS A 215 18.13 -0.93 10.22
N LEU A 216 18.99 -0.30 9.42
CA LEU A 216 20.37 0.06 9.83
C LEU A 216 20.38 1.06 11.00
N VAL A 217 19.47 2.04 10.98
CA VAL A 217 19.30 2.98 12.09
C VAL A 217 18.92 2.22 13.35
N ILE A 218 17.93 1.32 13.31
CA ILE A 218 17.57 0.50 14.48
C ILE A 218 18.77 -0.34 14.93
N ALA A 219 19.48 -0.99 14.01
CA ALA A 219 20.65 -1.82 14.31
C ALA A 219 21.77 -1.06 15.03
N SER A 220 21.90 0.25 14.81
CA SER A 220 22.93 1.08 15.47
C SER A 220 22.79 1.12 17.00
N GLY A 221 21.58 0.93 17.52
CA GLY A 221 21.32 0.94 18.96
C GLY A 221 21.61 2.26 19.67
N LEU A 222 21.79 3.36 18.93
CA LEU A 222 22.03 4.69 19.50
C LEU A 222 20.78 5.21 20.25
N PRO A 223 20.94 6.13 21.22
CA PRO A 223 19.80 6.75 21.89
C PRO A 223 18.84 7.40 20.88
N GLY A 224 17.55 7.03 20.94
CA GLY A 224 16.53 7.51 20.00
C GLY A 224 16.54 6.86 18.62
N ALA A 225 17.48 5.96 18.32
CA ALA A 225 17.54 5.26 17.04
C ALA A 225 16.34 4.32 16.82
N LEU A 226 15.83 3.69 17.88
CA LEU A 226 14.61 2.88 17.80
C LEU A 226 13.40 3.74 17.36
N TYR A 227 13.27 4.95 17.91
CA TYR A 227 12.22 5.89 17.52
C TYR A 227 12.38 6.33 16.06
N ALA A 228 13.54 6.88 15.69
CA ALA A 228 13.81 7.36 14.33
C ALA A 228 13.69 6.24 13.28
N GLY A 229 14.21 5.06 13.59
CA GLY A 229 14.11 3.88 12.76
C GLY A 229 12.67 3.39 12.60
N SER A 230 11.89 3.34 13.69
CA SER A 230 10.47 2.95 13.62
C SER A 230 9.62 3.88 12.76
N VAL A 231 9.89 5.19 12.78
CA VAL A 231 9.25 6.18 11.90
C VAL A 231 9.56 5.85 10.44
N LEU A 232 10.85 5.70 10.11
CA LEU A 232 11.30 5.47 8.75
C LEU A 232 10.79 4.14 8.19
N VAL A 233 10.96 3.05 8.96
CA VAL A 233 10.46 1.71 8.58
C VAL A 233 8.93 1.72 8.50
N GLY A 234 8.23 2.37 9.42
CA GLY A 234 6.77 2.48 9.43
C GLY A 234 6.22 3.15 8.17
N VAL A 235 6.80 4.29 7.75
CA VAL A 235 6.45 4.98 6.49
C VAL A 235 6.71 4.06 5.30
N CYS A 236 7.92 3.48 5.19
CA CYS A 236 8.28 2.64 4.05
C CYS A 236 7.43 1.37 3.96
N TYR A 237 7.13 0.73 5.10
CA TYR A 237 6.23 -0.41 5.21
C TYR A 237 4.82 -0.03 4.76
N GLY A 238 4.32 1.13 5.20
CA GLY A 238 3.07 1.70 4.72
C GLY A 238 3.03 1.86 3.21
N SER A 239 4.08 2.45 2.63
CA SER A 239 4.17 2.64 1.19
C SER A 239 4.08 1.34 0.38
N GLN A 240 4.62 0.22 0.89
CA GLN A 240 4.50 -1.07 0.20
C GLN A 240 3.05 -1.51 0.02
N TRP A 241 2.19 -1.25 1.01
CA TRP A 241 0.78 -1.64 0.97
C TRP A 241 -0.04 -0.88 -0.07
N SER A 242 0.34 0.36 -0.41
CA SER A 242 -0.33 1.11 -1.49
C SER A 242 0.29 0.84 -2.85
N LEU A 243 1.61 0.72 -2.94
CA LEU A 243 2.31 0.51 -4.21
C LEU A 243 2.08 -0.88 -4.79
N MET A 244 2.05 -1.93 -3.95
CA MET A 244 1.85 -3.32 -4.38
C MET A 244 0.60 -3.53 -5.25
N PRO A 245 -0.64 -3.27 -4.76
CA PRO A 245 -1.84 -3.54 -5.54
C PRO A 245 -1.85 -2.74 -6.84
N THR A 246 -1.36 -1.50 -6.82
CA THR A 246 -1.31 -0.67 -8.01
C THR A 246 -0.33 -1.21 -9.04
N ILE A 247 0.90 -1.57 -8.65
CA ILE A 247 1.89 -2.20 -9.54
C ILE A 247 1.36 -3.52 -10.09
N ALA A 248 0.77 -4.37 -9.24
CA ALA A 248 0.20 -5.64 -9.67
C ALA A 248 -0.92 -5.45 -10.69
N SER A 249 -1.79 -4.46 -10.50
CA SER A 249 -2.86 -4.13 -11.46
C SER A 249 -2.35 -3.60 -12.79
N GLU A 250 -1.24 -2.86 -12.77
CA GLU A 250 -0.62 -2.30 -13.97
C GLU A 250 0.14 -3.38 -14.77
N ILE A 251 0.78 -4.35 -14.10
CA ILE A 251 1.56 -5.41 -14.76
C ILE A 251 0.67 -6.58 -15.21
N PHE A 252 -0.28 -7.02 -14.38
CA PHE A 252 -1.07 -8.24 -14.63
C PHE A 252 -2.53 -7.98 -15.05
N GLY A 253 -2.93 -6.71 -15.11
CA GLY A 253 -4.30 -6.32 -15.44
C GLY A 253 -5.26 -6.37 -14.25
N VAL A 254 -6.46 -5.82 -14.47
CA VAL A 254 -7.44 -5.58 -13.41
C VAL A 254 -8.42 -6.73 -13.19
N ARG A 255 -8.64 -7.59 -14.20
CA ARG A 255 -9.70 -8.62 -14.17
C ARG A 255 -9.52 -9.69 -13.09
N HIS A 256 -8.29 -10.20 -12.93
CA HIS A 256 -7.95 -11.17 -11.89
C HIS A 256 -7.11 -10.56 -10.77
N MET A 257 -7.06 -9.22 -10.69
CA MET A 257 -6.24 -8.47 -9.74
C MET A 257 -6.44 -8.95 -8.30
N GLY A 258 -7.69 -9.15 -7.87
CA GLY A 258 -7.98 -9.58 -6.50
C GLY A 258 -7.34 -10.92 -6.15
N THR A 259 -7.31 -11.88 -7.08
CA THR A 259 -6.67 -13.18 -6.85
C THR A 259 -5.15 -13.04 -6.84
N ILE A 260 -4.58 -12.37 -7.84
CA ILE A 260 -3.13 -12.18 -7.99
C ILE A 260 -2.55 -11.41 -6.79
N PHE A 261 -3.16 -10.29 -6.42
CA PHE A 261 -2.78 -9.49 -5.26
C PHE A 261 -2.77 -10.30 -3.97
N ASN A 262 -3.84 -11.06 -3.70
CA ASN A 262 -3.92 -11.86 -2.48
C ASN A 262 -2.86 -12.97 -2.45
N THR A 263 -2.58 -13.61 -3.59
CA THR A 263 -1.49 -14.60 -3.67
C THR A 263 -0.14 -13.97 -3.41
N ILE A 264 0.17 -12.80 -3.98
CA ILE A 264 1.43 -12.10 -3.71
C ILE A 264 1.50 -11.65 -2.25
N THR A 265 0.37 -11.27 -1.64
CA THR A 265 0.31 -10.84 -0.25
C THR A 265 0.73 -11.94 0.73
N ILE A 266 0.66 -13.23 0.35
CA ILE A 266 1.20 -14.37 1.12
C ILE A 266 2.72 -14.20 1.39
N ALA A 267 3.44 -13.45 0.55
CA ALA A 267 4.83 -13.10 0.78
C ALA A 267 5.05 -12.43 2.16
N SER A 268 4.10 -11.61 2.62
CA SER A 268 4.18 -10.89 3.89
C SER A 268 4.22 -11.82 5.12
N PRO A 269 3.25 -12.71 5.37
CA PRO A 269 3.32 -13.66 6.47
C PRO A 269 4.49 -14.64 6.34
N VAL A 270 4.86 -15.06 5.13
CA VAL A 270 6.04 -15.91 4.91
C VAL A 270 7.32 -15.20 5.35
N GLY A 271 7.55 -13.97 4.87
CA GLY A 271 8.69 -13.16 5.27
C GLY A 271 8.66 -12.82 6.75
N SER A 272 7.50 -12.47 7.30
CA SER A 272 7.34 -12.18 8.73
C SER A 272 7.64 -13.38 9.60
N TYR A 273 7.27 -14.61 9.21
CA TYR A 273 7.64 -15.80 9.97
C TYR A 273 9.16 -15.98 10.00
N ILE A 274 9.82 -15.85 8.85
CA ILE A 274 11.29 -15.94 8.75
C ILE A 274 11.95 -14.88 9.62
N PHE A 275 11.60 -13.60 9.45
CA PHE A 275 12.27 -12.51 10.14
C PHE A 275 11.86 -12.41 11.62
N SER A 276 10.59 -12.58 11.97
CA SER A 276 10.12 -12.44 13.35
C SER A 276 10.53 -13.62 14.20
N VAL A 277 10.28 -14.85 13.75
CA VAL A 277 10.46 -16.06 14.57
C VAL A 277 11.87 -16.59 14.42
N ARG A 278 12.33 -16.81 13.18
CA ARG A 278 13.62 -17.47 12.93
C ARG A 278 14.82 -16.55 13.05
N VAL A 279 14.66 -15.26 12.79
CA VAL A 279 15.75 -14.29 12.93
C VAL A 279 15.66 -13.60 14.29
N VAL A 280 14.66 -12.75 14.52
CA VAL A 280 14.60 -11.94 15.74
C VAL A 280 14.45 -12.81 17.00
N GLY A 281 13.42 -13.66 17.07
CA GLY A 281 13.17 -14.51 18.24
C GLY A 281 14.33 -15.46 18.55
N TYR A 282 14.79 -16.24 17.57
CA TYR A 282 15.88 -17.19 17.79
C TYR A 282 17.20 -16.53 18.21
N ILE A 283 17.57 -15.39 17.61
CA ILE A 283 18.79 -14.67 18.00
C ILE A 283 18.64 -14.12 19.41
N TYR A 284 17.49 -13.51 19.73
CA TYR A 284 17.22 -12.99 21.06
C TYR A 284 17.31 -14.08 22.15
N ASP A 285 16.66 -15.23 21.94
CA ASP A 285 16.68 -16.34 22.89
C ASP A 285 18.09 -16.92 23.07
N ARG A 286 18.88 -16.97 21.99
CA ARG A 286 20.27 -17.42 22.04
C ARG A 286 21.14 -16.50 22.89
N GLU A 287 21.00 -15.19 22.75
CA GLU A 287 21.75 -14.21 23.54
C GLU A 287 21.25 -14.18 25.00
N ALA A 288 19.94 -14.33 25.24
CA ALA A 288 19.38 -14.38 26.60
C ALA A 288 19.90 -15.57 27.43
N SER A 289 20.15 -16.71 26.78
CA SER A 289 20.57 -17.96 27.42
C SER A 289 21.87 -17.85 28.24
N GLY A 290 22.68 -16.81 28.04
CA GLY A 290 23.92 -16.57 28.77
C GLY A 290 23.77 -15.78 30.08
N GLU A 291 22.71 -14.97 30.24
CA GLU A 291 22.58 -13.98 31.33
C GLU A 291 21.25 -14.05 32.11
N GLY A 292 20.28 -14.90 31.71
CA GLY A 292 19.02 -15.09 32.45
C GLY A 292 17.82 -15.34 31.55
N ILE A 293 16.63 -14.87 31.97
CA ILE A 293 15.37 -15.01 31.21
C ILE A 293 15.24 -13.91 30.12
N THR A 294 16.00 -12.81 30.24
CA THR A 294 15.88 -11.63 29.38
C THR A 294 17.24 -11.15 28.88
N CYS A 295 17.35 -10.83 27.59
CA CYS A 295 18.55 -10.25 27.00
C CYS A 295 18.53 -8.71 27.12
N THR A 296 19.67 -8.12 27.50
CA THR A 296 19.80 -6.66 27.65
C THR A 296 20.93 -6.09 26.81
N GLY A 297 20.70 -4.94 26.19
CA GLY A 297 21.65 -4.27 25.32
C GLY A 297 21.39 -4.48 23.83
N THR A 298 22.22 -3.81 23.02
CA THR A 298 22.06 -3.74 21.56
C THR A 298 22.39 -5.05 20.85
N HIS A 299 23.27 -5.87 21.44
CA HIS A 299 23.71 -7.14 20.86
C HIS A 299 22.54 -8.13 20.67
N CYS A 300 21.48 -8.02 21.49
CA CYS A 300 20.28 -8.87 21.44
C CYS A 300 19.52 -8.81 20.10
N PHE A 301 19.63 -7.71 19.36
CA PHE A 301 18.87 -7.50 18.12
C PHE A 301 19.69 -6.93 16.96
N MET A 302 20.90 -6.41 17.20
CA MET A 302 21.73 -5.79 16.18
C MET A 302 21.90 -6.70 14.95
N LEU A 303 22.28 -7.96 15.16
CA LEU A 303 22.43 -8.93 14.06
C LEU A 303 21.11 -9.15 13.32
N SER A 304 19.99 -9.26 14.04
CA SER A 304 18.66 -9.45 13.46
C SER A 304 18.27 -8.30 12.53
N PHE A 305 18.51 -7.05 12.94
CA PHE A 305 18.24 -5.88 12.12
C PHE A 305 19.23 -5.70 10.97
N LEU A 306 20.48 -6.13 11.10
CA LEU A 306 21.42 -6.20 9.97
C LEU A 306 20.97 -7.22 8.92
N ILE A 307 20.47 -8.39 9.34
CA ILE A 307 19.90 -9.38 8.44
C ILE A 307 18.67 -8.80 7.72
N MET A 308 17.75 -8.15 8.45
CA MET A 308 16.59 -7.49 7.84
C MET A 308 16.98 -6.34 6.90
N ALA A 309 18.02 -5.57 7.22
CA ALA A 309 18.58 -4.56 6.33
C ALA A 309 19.12 -5.19 5.03
N SER A 310 19.89 -6.27 5.14
CA SER A 310 20.39 -6.98 3.95
C SER A 310 19.24 -7.55 3.09
N ALA A 311 18.19 -8.10 3.72
CA ALA A 311 17.03 -8.61 3.02
C ALA A 311 16.24 -7.50 2.32
N THR A 312 16.03 -6.35 2.97
CA THR A 312 15.36 -5.20 2.35
C THR A 312 16.18 -4.56 1.25
N PHE A 313 17.51 -4.58 1.34
CA PHE A 313 18.40 -4.18 0.25
C PHE A 313 18.26 -5.10 -0.95
N LEU A 314 18.23 -6.43 -0.75
CA LEU A 314 17.94 -7.39 -1.81
C LEU A 314 16.54 -7.16 -2.43
N GLY A 315 15.55 -6.86 -1.60
CA GLY A 315 14.22 -6.45 -2.05
C GLY A 315 14.25 -5.18 -2.90
N ALA A 316 15.06 -4.18 -2.52
CA ALA A 316 15.24 -2.96 -3.29
C ALA A 316 15.87 -3.28 -4.66
N LEU A 317 16.92 -4.11 -4.72
CA LEU A 317 17.52 -4.55 -5.98
C LEU A 317 16.51 -5.30 -6.87
N ALA A 318 15.66 -6.15 -6.28
CA ALA A 318 14.57 -6.81 -6.99
C ALA A 318 13.57 -5.79 -7.57
N ALA A 319 13.13 -4.80 -6.78
CA ALA A 319 12.26 -3.72 -7.25
C ALA A 319 12.92 -2.86 -8.34
N PHE A 320 14.23 -2.63 -8.26
CA PHE A 320 14.98 -1.96 -9.31
C PHE A 320 15.04 -2.80 -10.60
N GLY A 321 15.24 -4.12 -10.48
CA GLY A 321 15.11 -5.05 -11.60
C GLY A 321 13.72 -5.01 -12.25
N LEU A 322 12.66 -4.96 -11.44
CA LEU A 322 11.29 -4.80 -11.92
C LEU A 322 11.08 -3.47 -12.65
N PHE A 323 11.64 -2.39 -12.13
CA PHE A 323 11.62 -1.08 -12.78
C PHE A 323 12.29 -1.13 -14.17
N LEU A 324 13.46 -1.76 -14.28
CA LEU A 324 14.14 -1.88 -15.56
C LEU A 324 13.34 -2.72 -16.57
N ARG A 325 12.72 -3.82 -16.12
CA ARG A 325 11.91 -4.69 -16.98
C ARG A 325 10.62 -4.03 -17.46
N THR A 326 9.97 -3.25 -16.61
CA THR A 326 8.70 -2.58 -16.92
C THR A 326 8.89 -1.20 -17.55
N LYS A 327 10.12 -0.70 -17.68
CA LYS A 327 10.41 0.63 -18.25
C LYS A 327 9.81 0.84 -19.64
N CYS A 328 9.93 -0.14 -20.53
CA CYS A 328 9.36 -0.07 -21.89
C CYS A 328 7.83 -0.03 -21.87
N PHE A 329 7.21 -0.76 -20.94
CA PHE A 329 5.76 -0.76 -20.74
C PHE A 329 5.25 0.61 -20.27
N TYR A 330 5.84 1.19 -19.22
CA TYR A 330 5.43 2.52 -18.73
C TYR A 330 5.65 3.63 -19.76
N ASN A 331 6.75 3.58 -20.53
CA ASN A 331 6.99 4.54 -21.61
C ASN A 331 5.87 4.52 -22.67
N ARG A 332 5.31 3.35 -23.01
CA ARG A 332 4.18 3.24 -23.96
C ARG A 332 2.87 3.75 -23.36
N ILE A 333 2.61 3.55 -22.07
CA ILE A 333 1.43 4.12 -21.39
C ILE A 333 1.45 5.66 -21.49
N VAL A 334 2.61 6.25 -21.22
CA VAL A 334 2.81 7.70 -21.32
C VAL A 334 2.59 8.17 -22.76
N LEU A 335 3.13 7.46 -23.75
CA LEU A 335 2.96 7.79 -25.17
C LEU A 335 1.49 7.70 -25.64
N ARG A 336 0.78 6.61 -25.31
CA ARG A 336 -0.64 6.44 -25.65
C ARG A 336 -1.50 7.57 -25.05
N ARG A 337 -1.20 7.99 -23.82
CA ARG A 337 -1.89 9.11 -23.16
C ARG A 337 -1.61 10.46 -23.80
N LEU A 338 -0.36 10.74 -24.17
CA LEU A 338 -0.01 11.95 -24.91
C LEU A 338 -0.75 12.02 -26.25
N GLN A 339 -0.84 10.89 -26.95
CA GLN A 339 -1.62 10.78 -28.19
C GLN A 339 -3.13 11.02 -27.97
N HIS A 340 -3.70 10.51 -26.88
CA HIS A 340 -5.11 10.75 -26.52
C HIS A 340 -5.37 12.22 -26.18
N SER A 341 -4.53 12.82 -25.34
CA SER A 341 -4.65 14.23 -24.95
C SER A 341 -4.46 15.18 -26.13
N MET A 342 -3.63 14.82 -27.12
CA MET A 342 -3.52 15.56 -28.38
C MET A 342 -4.76 15.44 -29.26
N ARG A 343 -5.47 14.31 -29.21
CA ARG A 343 -6.69 14.07 -29.98
C ARG A 343 -7.92 14.77 -29.39
N GLU A 344 -7.88 15.11 -28.11
CA GLU A 344 -8.93 15.84 -27.37
C GLU A 344 -8.72 17.36 -27.32
N ARG A 345 -7.63 17.89 -27.89
CA ARG A 345 -7.47 19.34 -28.09
C ARG A 345 -8.18 19.74 -29.38
N PRO A 346 -9.21 20.60 -29.34
CA PRO A 346 -9.93 21.07 -30.52
C PRO A 346 -9.06 21.91 -31.46
#